data_AF-A0A7X7EZF3-F1
#
_entry.id   AF-A0A7X7EZF3-F1
#
_cell.length_a   1.000
_cell.length_b   1.000
_cell.length_c   1.000
_cell.angle_alpha   90.00
_cell.angle_beta   90.00
_cell.angle_gamma   90.00
#
_symmetry.space_group_name_H-M   'P 1'
#
loop_
_entity.id
_entity.type
_entity.pdbx_description
1 polymer ?
#
loop_
_entity_poly.entity_id
_entity_poly.type
_entity_poly.pdbx_seq_one_letter_code
_entity_poly.pdbx_strand_id
1 'polypeptide(L)' 'EDEFEQLGPEEYFEGGGITLVEWADRVEPAMPPDRLDVRIEVTGERSRRFEIRAMGRFDAEILERLEGELSRS' A
#
# COMPACT_ATOMS: atom_id res chain seq x y z
N GLU A 1 7.44 -16.51 -15.66
CA GLU A 1 6.36 -16.24 -14.70
C GLU A 1 6.98 -16.18 -13.34
N ASP A 2 6.87 -15.01 -12.72
CA ASP A 2 7.36 -14.79 -11.37
C ASP A 2 6.47 -15.56 -10.37
N GLU A 3 7.03 -16.01 -9.24
CA GLU A 3 6.30 -16.76 -8.21
C GLU A 3 5.03 -16.01 -7.74
N PHE A 4 5.09 -14.67 -7.75
CA PHE A 4 3.96 -13.80 -7.43
C PHE A 4 2.83 -13.88 -8.46
N GLU A 5 3.15 -13.93 -9.76
CA GLU A 5 2.14 -14.04 -10.82
C GLU A 5 1.40 -15.38 -10.74
N GLN A 6 2.09 -16.46 -10.34
CA GLN A 6 1.49 -17.78 -10.15
C GLN A 6 0.47 -17.83 -9.00
N LEU A 7 0.47 -16.84 -8.09
CA LEU A 7 -0.53 -16.72 -7.02
C LEU A 7 -1.87 -16.15 -7.50
N GLY A 8 -1.95 -15.64 -8.73
CA GLY A 8 -3.15 -14.99 -9.27
C GLY A 8 -3.52 -13.70 -8.51
N PRO A 9 -2.60 -12.73 -8.36
CA PRO A 9 -2.82 -11.52 -7.57
C PRO A 9 -3.96 -10.65 -8.15
N GLU A 10 -4.24 -10.75 -9.46
CA GLU A 10 -5.33 -10.02 -10.10
C GLU A 10 -6.69 -10.34 -9.46
N GLU A 11 -6.96 -11.61 -9.11
CA GLU A 11 -8.23 -12.01 -8.48
C GLU A 11 -8.44 -11.31 -7.13
N TYR A 12 -7.35 -11.05 -6.40
CA TYR A 12 -7.39 -10.32 -5.13
C TYR A 12 -7.52 -8.82 -5.33
N PHE A 13 -6.92 -8.24 -6.37
CA PHE A 13 -7.01 -6.81 -6.67
C PHE A 13 -8.38 -6.41 -7.23
N GLU A 14 -9.03 -7.30 -7.97
CA GLU A 14 -10.38 -7.10 -8.50
C GLU A 14 -11.47 -7.42 -7.48
N GLY A 15 -11.12 -8.05 -6.37
CA GLY A 15 -12.01 -8.30 -5.26
C GLY A 15 -12.51 -7.00 -4.61
N GLY A 16 -13.73 -7.02 -4.06
CA GLY A 16 -14.32 -5.86 -3.35
C GLY A 16 -13.71 -5.57 -1.96
N GLY A 17 -12.58 -6.21 -1.62
CA GLY A 17 -11.91 -6.10 -0.33
C GLY A 17 -10.70 -5.16 -0.35
N ILE A 18 -9.92 -5.19 0.72
CA ILE A 18 -8.61 -4.55 0.79
C ILE A 18 -7.54 -5.64 0.72
N THR A 19 -6.60 -5.51 -0.22
CA THR A 19 -5.44 -6.38 -0.34
C THR A 19 -4.21 -5.66 0.20
N LEU A 20 -3.52 -6.28 1.16
CA LEU A 20 -2.24 -5.80 1.68
C LEU A 20 -1.12 -6.65 1.09
N VAL A 21 -0.17 -6.02 0.39
CA VAL A 21 0.99 -6.69 -0.18
C VAL A 21 2.24 -6.25 0.58
N GLU A 22 2.90 -7.21 1.24
CA GLU A 22 4.21 -6.98 1.86
C GLU A 22 5.33 -7.13 0.81
N TRP A 23 6.43 -6.39 0.98
CA TRP A 23 7.58 -6.42 0.05
C TRP A 23 7.19 -6.13 -1.40
N ALA A 24 6.22 -5.24 -1.60
CA ALA A 24 5.67 -4.87 -2.91
C ALA A 24 6.73 -4.33 -3.89
N ASP A 25 7.86 -3.82 -3.39
CA ASP A 25 9.01 -3.40 -4.18
C ASP A 25 9.63 -4.55 -5.01
N ARG A 26 9.45 -5.80 -4.60
CA ARG A 26 9.94 -6.98 -5.33
C ARG A 26 9.05 -7.38 -6.50
N VAL A 27 7.83 -6.87 -6.53
CA VAL A 27 6.77 -7.25 -7.48
C VAL A 27 6.14 -6.01 -8.13
N GLU A 28 6.89 -4.90 -8.19
CA GLU A 28 6.43 -3.60 -8.69
C GLU A 28 5.74 -3.68 -10.07
N PRO A 29 6.21 -4.47 -11.05
CA PRO A 29 5.52 -4.61 -12.34
C PRO A 29 4.12 -5.24 -12.27
N ALA A 30 3.86 -6.05 -11.23
CA ALA A 30 2.59 -6.73 -11.00
C ALA A 30 1.63 -5.93 -10.10
N MET A 31 2.03 -4.73 -9.64
CA MET A 31 1.18 -3.92 -8.76
C MET A 31 0.10 -3.17 -9.55
N PRO A 32 -1.13 -3.08 -9.02
CA PRO A 32 -2.20 -2.34 -9.67
C PRO A 32 -1.85 -0.85 -9.72
N PRO A 33 -2.24 -0.13 -10.77
CA PRO A 33 -1.91 1.30 -10.92
C PRO A 33 -2.58 2.18 -9.84
N ASP A 34 -3.76 1.76 -9.38
CA ASP A 34 -4.48 2.41 -8.29
C ASP A 34 -4.17 1.68 -6.98
N ARG A 35 -3.43 2.33 -6.08
CA ARG A 35 -3.07 1.77 -4.77
C ARG A 35 -2.64 2.85 -3.79
N LEU A 36 -2.50 2.47 -2.52
CA LEU A 36 -1.77 3.27 -1.54
C LEU A 36 -0.42 2.59 -1.28
N ASP A 37 0.67 3.30 -1.57
CA ASP A 37 2.01 2.83 -1.21
C ASP A 37 2.30 3.25 0.23
N VAL A 38 2.66 2.29 1.09
CA VAL A 38 3.05 2.53 2.48
C VAL A 38 4.51 2.15 2.65
N ARG A 39 5.36 3.14 2.90
CA ARG A 39 6.77 2.95 3.21
C ARG A 39 7.00 3.10 4.71
N ILE A 40 7.67 2.13 5.31
CA ILE A 40 8.00 2.13 6.74
C ILE A 40 9.51 2.26 6.86
N GLU A 41 9.97 3.36 7.44
CA GLU A 41 11.38 3.61 7.76
C GLU A 41 11.61 3.44 9.26
N VAL A 42 12.64 2.67 9.63
CA VAL A 42 13.07 2.54 11.02
C VAL A 42 13.92 3.76 11.39
N THR A 43 13.46 4.56 12.35
CA THR A 43 14.14 5.80 12.78
C THR A 43 14.81 5.67 14.15
N GLY A 44 14.69 4.51 14.80
CA GLY A 44 15.25 4.20 16.12
C GLY A 44 14.68 2.90 16.68
N GLU A 45 15.11 2.48 17.88
CA GLU A 45 14.74 1.18 18.46
C GLU A 45 13.22 0.99 18.62
N ARG A 46 12.49 2.07 18.90
CA ARG A 46 11.04 2.07 19.10
C ARG A 46 10.30 3.09 18.23
N SER A 47 11.01 3.76 17.33
CA SER A 47 10.44 4.80 16.45
C SER A 47 10.51 4.37 15.00
N ARG A 48 9.43 4.68 14.27
CA ARG A 48 9.32 4.45 12.84
C ARG A 48 8.69 5.68 12.21
N ARG A 49 9.04 5.95 10.95
CA ARG A 49 8.38 6.92 10.10
C ARG A 49 7.58 6.16 9.05
N PHE A 50 6.30 6.49 8.92
CA PHE A 50 5.43 5.96 7.89
C PHE A 50 5.23 7.05 6.85
N GLU A 51 5.44 6.70 5.58
CA GLU A 51 5.13 7.55 4.45
C GLU A 51 4.05 6.85 3.62
N ILE A 52 2.92 7.53 3.41
CA ILE A 52 1.79 7.02 2.63
C ILE A 52 1.67 7.86 1.38
N ARG A 53 1.65 7.21 0.21
CA ARG A 53 1.47 7.86 -1.09
C ARG A 53 0.26 7.27 -1.80
N ALA A 54 -0.62 8.13 -2.28
CA ALA A 54 -1.72 7.71 -3.12
C ALA A 54 -1.27 7.61 -4.58
N MET A 55 -1.61 6.50 -5.24
CA MET A 55 -1.30 6.20 -6.63
C MET A 55 -2.60 6.02 -7.42
N GLY A 56 -2.60 6.50 -8.66
CA GLY A 56 -3.74 6.35 -9.56
C GLY A 56 -4.99 7.11 -9.09
N ARG A 57 -6.12 6.39 -8.95
CA ARG A 57 -7.43 6.94 -8.57
C ARG A 57 -7.58 7.31 -7.09
N PHE A 58 -6.65 6.91 -6.23
CA PHE A 58 -6.65 7.38 -4.84
C PHE A 58 -6.24 8.86 -4.82
N ASP A 59 -7.11 9.72 -4.28
CA ASP A 59 -6.93 11.17 -4.30
C ASP A 59 -6.60 11.75 -2.92
N ALA A 60 -6.56 13.08 -2.83
CA ALA A 60 -6.21 13.77 -1.58
C ALA A 60 -7.19 13.48 -0.43
N GLU A 61 -8.47 13.19 -0.71
CA GLU A 61 -9.50 13.00 0.31
C GLU A 61 -9.18 11.78 1.20
N ILE A 62 -8.71 10.69 0.61
CA ILE A 62 -8.35 9.50 1.39
C ILE A 62 -7.13 9.75 2.28
N LEU A 63 -6.17 10.55 1.80
CA LEU A 63 -4.97 10.91 2.56
C LEU A 63 -5.33 11.83 3.73
N GLU A 64 -6.17 12.85 3.50
CA GLU A 64 -6.67 13.73 4.56
C GLU A 64 -7.44 12.94 5.63
N ARG A 65 -8.28 11.97 5.20
CA ARG A 65 -9.00 11.12 6.14
C ARG A 65 -8.07 10.24 6.97
N LEU A 66 -7.06 9.64 6.34
CA LEU A 66 -6.05 8.84 7.03
C LEU A 66 -5.25 9.67 8.02
N GLU A 67 -4.83 10.87 7.64
CA GLU A 67 -4.13 11.79 8.54
C GLU A 67 -5.02 12.19 9.73
N GLY A 68 -6.29 12.48 9.48
CA GLY A 68 -7.27 12.78 10.52
C GLY A 68 -7.43 11.65 11.54
N GLU A 69 -7.52 10.39 11.10
CA GLU A 69 -7.61 9.23 11.99
C GLU A 69 -6.29 8.96 12.75
N LEU A 70 -5.14 9.11 12.09
CA LEU A 70 -3.82 8.92 12.71
C LEU A 70 -3.51 9.99 13.77
N SER A 71 -3.97 11.23 13.57
CA SER A 71 -3.78 12.33 14.53
C SER A 71 -4.60 12.16 15.82
N ARG A 72 -5.59 11.27 15.83
CA ARG A 72 -6.48 11.00 16.97
C ARG A 72 -6.03 9.81 17.82
N SER A 73 -5.06 9.03 17.34
CA SER A 73 -4.49 7.86 18.04
C SER A 73 -3.25 8.22 18.84
#